data_AF-A0A2S3Y599-F1
#
_entry.id   AF-A0A2S3Y599-F1
#
_cell.length_a   1.000
_cell.length_b   1.000
_cell.length_c   1.000
_cell.angle_alpha   90.00
_cell.angle_beta   90.00
_cell.angle_gamma   90.00
#
_symmetry.space_group_name_H-M   'P 1'
#
loop_
_entity.id
_entity.type
_entity.pdbx_description
1 polymer ?
#
loop_
_entity_poly.entity_id
_entity_poly.type
_entity_poly.pdbx_seq_one_letter_code
_entity_poly.pdbx_strand_id
1 'polypeptide(L)'
;MTITADHLNSISGDWTSYTPTLTNTTLGNGSLQARYQVARDRVLVGFTLNWGSSTSGNMPVLSLPVLPASLGGMRWSGVLMLSRGTGTWRSGFMYLADSASTVSTYALYGSSGEVTSSLSTAGITMTAGGWIAGQIEYEIP
;
A
#
# COMPACT_ATOMS: atom_id res chain seq x y z
N MET A 1 -11.17 -35.69 -7.35
CA MET A 1 -10.34 -35.01 -6.34
C MET A 1 -11.12 -33.82 -5.83
N THR A 2 -11.45 -33.78 -4.53
CA THR A 2 -12.17 -32.64 -3.94
C THR A 2 -11.13 -31.62 -3.48
N ILE A 3 -11.22 -30.39 -4.00
CA ILE A 3 -10.40 -29.29 -3.51
C ILE A 3 -11.02 -28.80 -2.20
N THR A 4 -10.26 -28.86 -1.11
CA THR A 4 -10.66 -28.37 0.22
C THR A 4 -10.05 -27.00 0.48
N ALA A 5 -10.57 -26.27 1.49
CA ALA A 5 -9.93 -25.03 1.95
C ALA A 5 -8.49 -25.27 2.39
N ASP A 6 -8.21 -26.40 3.05
CA ASP A 6 -6.85 -26.78 3.46
C ASP A 6 -5.92 -26.99 2.26
N HIS A 7 -6.42 -27.58 1.16
CA HIS A 7 -5.63 -27.71 -0.07
C HIS A 7 -5.32 -26.33 -0.68
N LEU A 8 -6.26 -25.37 -0.65
CA LEU A 8 -6.00 -24.02 -1.15
C LEU A 8 -5.03 -23.26 -0.23
N ASN A 9 -5.20 -23.36 1.08
CA ASN A 9 -4.32 -22.74 2.08
C ASN A 9 -2.92 -23.38 2.11
N SER A 10 -2.78 -24.63 1.69
CA SER A 10 -1.47 -25.25 1.49
C SER A 10 -0.68 -24.64 0.33
N ILE A 11 -1.35 -23.98 -0.61
CA ILE A 11 -0.74 -23.34 -1.79
C ILE A 11 -0.44 -21.87 -1.51
N SER A 12 -1.28 -21.20 -0.72
CA SER A 12 -1.11 -19.81 -0.30
C SER A 12 -1.28 -19.72 1.22
N GLY A 13 -0.27 -19.22 1.95
CA GLY A 13 -0.32 -19.15 3.42
C GLY A 13 -1.47 -18.30 3.95
N ASP A 14 -1.71 -18.28 5.26
CA ASP A 14 -2.79 -17.44 5.82
C ASP A 14 -2.45 -15.94 5.78
N TRP A 15 -3.48 -15.10 5.69
CA TRP A 15 -3.33 -13.65 5.83
C TRP A 15 -2.86 -13.32 7.26
N THR A 16 -1.65 -12.76 7.34
CA THR A 16 -1.02 -12.36 8.59
C THR A 16 -1.08 -10.85 8.76
N SER A 17 -1.56 -10.39 9.91
CA SER A 17 -1.57 -8.96 10.24
C SER A 17 -0.16 -8.48 10.57
N TYR A 18 0.21 -7.28 10.15
CA TYR A 18 1.48 -6.65 10.51
C TYR A 18 1.30 -5.15 10.74
N THR A 19 2.27 -4.52 11.41
CA THR A 19 2.26 -3.08 11.66
C THR A 19 3.37 -2.42 10.83
N PRO A 20 3.04 -1.78 9.70
CA PRO A 20 4.03 -1.06 8.91
C PRO A 20 4.49 0.19 9.64
N THR A 21 5.76 0.55 9.48
CA THR A 21 6.19 1.93 9.72
C THR A 21 5.72 2.80 8.56
N LEU A 22 5.19 3.97 8.88
CA LEU A 22 4.85 5.01 7.91
C LEU A 22 5.94 6.07 7.88
N THR A 23 6.44 6.36 6.68
CA THR A 23 7.23 7.57 6.42
C THR A 23 6.38 8.54 5.60
N ASN A 24 6.66 9.84 5.73
CA ASN A 24 5.93 10.95 5.08
C ASN A 24 4.47 11.15 5.54
N THR A 25 3.91 10.27 6.36
CA THR A 25 2.56 10.40 6.94
C THR A 25 2.62 10.21 8.46
N THR A 26 2.03 11.13 9.21
CA THR A 26 1.82 11.02 10.66
C THR A 26 0.37 10.61 10.92
N LEU A 27 0.17 9.47 11.59
CA LEU A 27 -1.15 8.87 11.72
C LEU A 27 -2.11 9.69 12.60
N GLY A 28 -1.63 10.33 13.66
CA GLY A 28 -2.49 11.05 14.60
C GLY A 28 -3.59 10.14 15.17
N ASN A 29 -4.85 10.58 15.08
CA ASN A 29 -6.04 9.79 15.44
C ASN A 29 -6.62 8.95 14.28
N GLY A 30 -5.88 8.81 13.17
CA GLY A 30 -6.23 7.89 12.09
C GLY A 30 -5.97 6.43 12.47
N SER A 31 -6.22 5.53 11.52
CA SER A 31 -5.92 4.10 11.69
C SER A 31 -5.20 3.53 10.47
N LEU A 32 -4.33 2.55 10.69
CA LEU A 32 -3.67 1.79 9.64
C LEU A 32 -3.92 0.31 9.90
N GLN A 33 -4.55 -0.34 8.93
CA GLN A 33 -4.71 -1.79 8.90
C GLN A 33 -3.86 -2.32 7.76
N ALA A 34 -2.96 -3.27 8.05
CA ALA A 34 -2.15 -3.91 7.04
C ALA A 34 -2.03 -5.41 7.30
N ARG A 35 -2.02 -6.17 6.20
CA ARG A 35 -1.90 -7.62 6.21
C ARG A 35 -1.11 -8.08 5.01
N TYR A 36 -0.50 -9.25 5.12
CA TYR A 36 0.24 -9.87 4.04
C TYR A 36 -0.04 -11.35 3.96
N GLN A 37 0.24 -11.93 2.80
CA GLN A 37 0.14 -13.35 2.54
C GLN A 37 1.40 -13.78 1.80
N VAL A 38 2.04 -14.85 2.27
CA VAL A 38 3.18 -15.47 1.57
C VAL A 38 2.66 -16.65 0.76
N ALA A 39 2.97 -16.65 -0.54
CA ALA A 39 2.65 -17.74 -1.45
C ALA A 39 3.92 -18.10 -2.22
N ARG A 40 4.60 -19.16 -1.76
CA ARG A 40 5.90 -19.62 -2.30
C ARG A 40 6.96 -18.52 -2.24
N ASP A 41 7.43 -18.07 -3.40
CA ASP A 41 8.46 -17.06 -3.63
C ASP A 41 7.89 -15.64 -3.73
N ARG A 42 6.61 -15.45 -3.35
CA ARG A 42 5.92 -14.16 -3.44
C ARG A 42 5.23 -13.76 -2.17
N VAL A 43 5.14 -12.45 -1.99
CA VAL A 43 4.39 -11.82 -0.90
C VAL A 43 3.39 -10.83 -1.49
N LEU A 44 2.13 -11.01 -1.12
CA LEU A 44 1.08 -10.05 -1.37
C LEU A 44 0.86 -9.22 -0.11
N VAL A 45 0.87 -7.89 -0.24
CA VAL A 45 0.61 -6.95 0.84
C VAL A 45 -0.63 -6.15 0.52
N GLY A 46 -1.54 -6.02 1.47
CA GLY A 46 -2.69 -5.13 1.39
C GLY A 46 -2.76 -4.22 2.62
N PHE A 47 -3.15 -2.96 2.42
CA PHE A 47 -3.35 -2.02 3.53
C PHE A 47 -4.52 -1.08 3.31
N THR A 48 -5.01 -0.50 4.40
CA THR A 48 -5.97 0.60 4.42
C THR A 48 -5.58 1.57 5.54
N LEU A 49 -5.30 2.80 5.15
CA LEU A 49 -5.03 3.93 6.04
C LEU A 49 -6.25 4.85 6.03
N ASN A 50 -6.91 4.97 7.18
CA ASN A 50 -8.03 5.89 7.38
C ASN A 50 -7.53 7.20 7.98
N TRP A 51 -7.87 8.32 7.34
CA TRP A 51 -7.54 9.66 7.82
C TRP A 51 -8.46 10.05 8.98
N GLY A 52 -7.85 10.27 10.14
CA GLY A 52 -8.48 10.97 11.26
C GLY A 52 -8.30 12.49 11.14
N SER A 53 -8.94 13.25 12.02
CA SER A 53 -8.88 14.71 12.03
C SER A 53 -7.48 15.28 12.36
N SER A 54 -6.58 14.49 12.94
CA SER A 54 -5.19 14.87 13.20
C SER A 54 -4.17 14.06 12.38
N THR A 55 -4.63 13.25 11.42
CA THR A 55 -3.74 12.60 10.45
C THR A 55 -3.20 13.65 9.47
N SER A 56 -1.89 13.68 9.27
CA SER A 56 -1.23 14.68 8.43
C SER A 56 -0.08 14.10 7.62
N GLY A 57 0.33 14.80 6.57
CA GLY A 57 1.48 14.43 5.75
C GLY A 57 1.12 14.15 4.30
N ASN A 58 1.99 13.44 3.62
CA ASN A 58 1.98 13.20 2.18
C ASN A 58 1.55 11.76 1.87
N MET A 59 1.77 11.34 0.63
CA MET A 59 1.60 9.94 0.22
C MET A 59 2.44 9.02 1.11
N PRO A 60 1.85 8.00 1.75
CA PRO A 60 2.56 7.16 2.70
C PRO A 60 3.61 6.31 2.00
N VAL A 61 4.78 6.19 2.63
CA VAL A 61 5.74 5.13 2.30
C VAL A 61 5.62 4.07 3.40
N LEU A 62 5.31 2.84 3.02
CA LEU A 62 5.08 1.73 3.97
C LEU A 62 6.27 0.79 3.99
N SER A 63 6.70 0.35 5.18
CA SER A 63 7.64 -0.76 5.32
C SER A 63 7.00 -2.09 4.93
N LEU A 64 7.79 -2.98 4.35
CA LEU A 64 7.37 -4.32 3.98
C LEU A 64 7.57 -5.34 5.12
N PRO A 65 6.69 -6.34 5.25
CA PRO A 65 6.77 -7.36 6.32
C PRO A 65 7.87 -8.40 6.06
N VAL A 66 8.22 -8.62 4.80
CA VAL A 66 9.32 -9.51 4.37
C VAL A 66 10.17 -8.74 3.37
N LEU A 67 11.49 -8.87 3.49
CA LEU A 67 12.41 -8.18 2.58
C LEU A 67 12.25 -8.73 1.15
N PRO A 68 12.13 -7.88 0.12
CA PRO A 68 12.07 -8.32 -1.27
C PRO A 68 13.38 -8.96 -1.74
N ALA A 69 13.28 -9.84 -2.73
CA ALA A 69 14.42 -10.32 -3.50
C ALA A 69 15.08 -9.17 -4.27
N SER A 70 16.39 -9.29 -4.54
CA SER A 70 17.11 -8.41 -5.44
C SER A 70 17.18 -9.05 -6.83
N LEU A 71 16.49 -8.46 -7.81
CA LEU A 71 16.33 -9.01 -9.16
C LEU A 71 16.94 -8.13 -10.26
N GLY A 72 17.56 -7.01 -9.90
CA GLY A 72 18.16 -6.07 -10.85
C GLY A 72 17.15 -5.12 -11.50
N GLY A 73 16.62 -4.19 -10.70
CA GLY A 73 15.78 -3.05 -11.13
C GLY A 73 14.37 -2.98 -10.54
N MET A 74 13.61 -1.93 -10.89
CA MET A 74 12.20 -1.80 -10.47
C MET A 74 11.35 -2.84 -11.21
N ARG A 75 10.79 -3.82 -10.47
CA ARG A 75 10.04 -4.94 -11.07
C ARG A 75 8.62 -5.08 -10.54
N TRP A 76 8.23 -4.29 -9.55
CA TRP A 76 6.93 -4.48 -8.89
C TRP A 76 6.13 -3.19 -8.86
N SER A 77 4.92 -3.30 -9.40
CA SER A 77 3.91 -2.25 -9.37
C SER A 77 2.66 -2.77 -8.70
N GLY A 78 2.19 -2.07 -7.68
CA GLY A 78 0.90 -2.28 -7.06
C GLY A 78 -0.14 -1.24 -7.49
N VAL A 79 -1.35 -1.43 -7.02
CA VAL A 79 -2.46 -0.49 -7.23
C VAL A 79 -2.78 0.23 -5.93
N LEU A 80 -3.20 1.48 -6.08
CA LEU A 80 -3.64 2.32 -4.98
C LEU A 80 -4.98 2.97 -5.32
N MET A 81 -5.81 3.16 -4.32
CA MET A 81 -6.97 4.05 -4.37
C MET A 81 -6.95 4.97 -3.16
N LEU A 82 -7.40 6.21 -3.35
CA LEU A 82 -7.64 7.11 -2.25
C LEU A 82 -9.00 7.80 -2.38
N SER A 83 -9.58 8.12 -1.24
CA SER A 83 -10.71 9.02 -1.12
C SER A 83 -10.35 10.17 -0.20
N ARG A 84 -10.74 11.38 -0.59
CA ARG A 84 -10.56 12.58 0.26
C ARG A 84 -11.61 12.68 1.37
N GLY A 85 -12.61 11.80 1.38
CA GLY A 85 -13.80 11.84 2.23
C GLY A 85 -15.06 11.56 1.40
N THR A 86 -16.05 12.44 1.46
CA THR A 86 -17.30 12.27 0.71
C THR A 86 -17.09 12.41 -0.80
N GLY A 87 -17.35 11.33 -1.55
CA GLY A 87 -17.69 11.36 -2.98
C GLY A 87 -16.56 11.62 -3.99
N THR A 88 -15.29 11.75 -3.58
CA THR A 88 -14.18 11.97 -4.53
C THR A 88 -13.05 10.96 -4.35
N TRP A 89 -12.83 10.15 -5.39
CA TRP A 89 -11.91 9.01 -5.40
C TRP A 89 -10.83 9.23 -6.46
N ARG A 90 -9.61 8.75 -6.22
CA ARG A 90 -8.54 8.73 -7.22
C ARG A 90 -7.85 7.37 -7.23
N SER A 91 -7.45 6.93 -8.41
CA SER A 91 -6.57 5.78 -8.59
C SER A 91 -5.11 6.21 -8.52
N GLY A 92 -4.25 5.25 -8.29
CA GLY A 92 -2.82 5.45 -8.12
C GLY A 92 -2.05 4.14 -8.27
N PHE A 93 -0.74 4.26 -8.11
CA PHE A 93 0.19 3.14 -8.23
C PHE A 93 1.06 3.04 -6.98
N MET A 94 1.61 1.87 -6.77
CA MET A 94 2.63 1.62 -5.76
C MET A 94 3.88 1.12 -6.50
N TYR A 95 5.05 1.66 -6.21
CA TYR A 95 6.29 1.20 -6.82
C TYR A 95 7.27 0.73 -5.74
N LEU A 96 7.91 -0.39 -6.02
CA LEU A 96 8.97 -0.95 -5.21
C LEU A 96 10.26 -0.97 -6.03
N ALA A 97 11.26 -0.22 -5.56
CA ALA A 97 12.60 -0.28 -6.12
C ALA A 97 13.28 -1.60 -5.71
N ASP A 98 14.25 -2.03 -6.51
CA ASP A 98 14.99 -3.28 -6.28
C ASP A 98 15.54 -3.36 -4.85
N SER A 99 15.30 -4.48 -4.16
CA SER A 99 15.74 -4.73 -2.77
C SER A 99 15.31 -3.70 -1.70
N ALA A 100 14.40 -2.78 -2.01
CA ALA A 100 13.95 -1.79 -1.04
C ALA A 100 13.08 -2.44 0.05
N SER A 101 13.24 -2.01 1.30
CA SER A 101 12.38 -2.45 2.40
C SER A 101 11.07 -1.65 2.51
N THR A 102 10.85 -0.70 1.60
CA THR A 102 9.71 0.22 1.62
C THR A 102 9.08 0.39 0.25
N VAL A 103 7.77 0.61 0.25
CA VAL A 103 6.98 0.85 -0.97
C VAL A 103 6.61 2.31 -1.08
N SER A 104 6.92 2.91 -2.21
CA SER A 104 6.51 4.28 -2.54
C SER A 104 5.10 4.27 -3.12
N THR A 105 4.22 5.15 -2.64
CA THR A 105 2.84 5.26 -3.13
C THR A 105 2.63 6.54 -3.93
N TYR A 106 1.79 6.43 -4.95
CA TYR A 106 1.55 7.47 -5.94
C TYR A 106 0.06 7.57 -6.24
N ALA A 107 -0.45 8.79 -6.42
CA ALA A 107 -1.82 9.01 -6.87
C ALA A 107 -1.83 9.72 -8.22
N LEU A 108 -2.79 9.40 -9.09
CA LEU A 108 -2.98 10.11 -10.35
C LEU A 108 -3.80 11.39 -10.13
N TYR A 109 -3.36 12.50 -10.72
CA TYR A 109 -4.12 13.75 -10.74
C TYR A 109 -4.40 14.25 -12.16
N GLY A 110 -5.68 14.29 -12.52
CA GLY A 110 -6.13 14.88 -13.79
C GLY A 110 -5.47 14.22 -15.01
N SER A 111 -5.28 14.99 -16.06
CA SER A 111 -4.72 14.54 -17.35
C SER A 111 -3.20 14.61 -17.45
N SER A 112 -2.46 14.99 -16.40
CA SER A 112 -1.04 15.36 -16.57
C SER A 112 -0.07 15.20 -15.39
N GLY A 113 -0.37 14.46 -14.31
CA GLY A 113 0.68 14.27 -13.28
C GLY A 113 0.50 13.14 -12.25
N GLU A 114 1.64 12.53 -11.90
CA GLU A 114 1.81 11.64 -10.75
C GLU A 114 2.06 12.46 -9.48
N VAL A 115 1.42 12.09 -8.37
CA VAL A 115 1.60 12.72 -7.06
C VAL A 115 2.53 11.83 -6.23
N THR A 116 3.78 12.26 -6.04
CA THR A 116 4.83 11.47 -5.39
C THR A 116 5.18 11.95 -3.98
N SER A 117 4.91 13.23 -3.66
CA SER A 117 5.58 13.90 -2.55
C SER A 117 4.72 14.82 -1.69
N SER A 118 3.70 15.48 -2.23
CA SER A 118 2.79 16.32 -1.43
C SER A 118 1.36 16.24 -1.95
N LEU A 119 0.46 15.74 -1.10
CA LEU A 119 -0.96 15.64 -1.38
C LEU A 119 -1.55 17.03 -1.63
N SER A 120 -1.22 18.02 -0.79
CA SER A 120 -1.74 19.38 -0.90
C SER A 120 -1.21 20.12 -2.14
N THR A 121 0.06 19.93 -2.50
CA THR A 121 0.67 20.54 -3.71
C THR A 121 0.01 20.01 -4.98
N ALA A 122 -0.53 18.79 -4.95
CA ALA A 122 -1.28 18.18 -6.04
C ALA A 122 -2.81 18.44 -5.97
N GLY A 123 -3.25 19.39 -5.15
CA GLY A 123 -4.67 19.71 -4.97
C GLY A 123 -5.49 18.60 -4.29
N ILE A 124 -4.83 17.65 -3.62
CA ILE A 124 -5.45 16.61 -2.80
C ILE A 124 -5.38 17.03 -1.34
N THR A 125 -6.44 17.66 -0.85
CA THR A 125 -6.63 17.87 0.60
C THR A 125 -7.35 16.65 1.17
N MET A 126 -6.66 15.88 2.00
CA MET A 126 -7.28 14.82 2.80
C MET A 126 -8.03 15.45 3.97
N THR A 127 -9.21 14.94 4.28
CA THR A 127 -10.02 15.36 5.43
C THR A 127 -10.33 14.16 6.30
N ALA A 128 -10.83 14.39 7.52
CA ALA A 128 -11.32 13.31 8.37
C ALA A 128 -12.37 12.49 7.62
N GLY A 129 -12.21 11.16 7.63
CA GLY A 129 -13.04 10.23 6.85
C GLY A 129 -12.54 9.96 5.43
N GLY A 130 -11.44 10.60 5.01
CA GLY A 130 -10.66 10.17 3.86
C GLY A 130 -9.94 8.84 4.13
N TRP A 131 -9.50 8.17 3.08
CA TRP A 131 -8.76 6.91 3.20
C TRP A 131 -7.81 6.71 2.02
N ILE A 132 -6.79 5.89 2.23
CA ILE A 132 -5.90 5.37 1.19
C ILE A 132 -5.85 3.85 1.36
N ALA A 133 -6.10 3.10 0.30
CA ALA A 133 -5.99 1.65 0.28
C ALA A 133 -5.12 1.21 -0.89
N GLY A 134 -4.34 0.15 -0.71
CA GLY A 134 -3.45 -0.34 -1.75
C GLY A 134 -3.08 -1.79 -1.60
N GLN A 135 -2.58 -2.35 -2.70
CA GLN A 135 -2.10 -3.72 -2.78
C GLN A 135 -0.86 -3.78 -3.67
N ILE A 136 0.15 -4.53 -3.24
CA ILE A 136 1.36 -4.81 -4.03
C ILE A 136 1.79 -6.26 -3.83
N GLU A 137 2.30 -6.86 -4.91
CA GLU A 137 2.89 -8.19 -4.91
C GLU A 137 4.37 -8.08 -5.27
N TYR A 138 5.24 -8.79 -4.55
CA TYR A 138 6.67 -8.81 -4.82
C TYR A 138 7.28 -10.18 -4.53
N GLU A 139 8.45 -10.43 -5.12
CA GLU A 139 9.20 -11.68 -4.94
C GLU A 139 10.10 -11.59 -3.71
N ILE A 140 10.30 -12.71 -3.03
CA ILE A 140 11.18 -12.87 -1.86
C ILE A 140 12.28 -13.91 -2.16
N PRO A 141 13.41 -13.87 -1.44
CA PRO A 141 14.52 -14.80 -1.65
C PRO A 141 14.16 -16.28 -1.46
#